data_AF-A0A920DYB0-F1
#
_entry.id   AF-A0A920DYB0-F1
#
_cell.length_a   1.000
_cell.length_b   1.000
_cell.length_c   1.000
_cell.angle_alpha   90.00
_cell.angle_beta   90.00
_cell.angle_gamma   90.00
#
_symmetry.space_group_name_H-M   'P 1'
#
loop_
_entity.id
_entity.type
_entity.pdbx_description
1 polymer ?
#
loop_
_entity_poly.entity_id
_entity_poly.type
_entity_poly.pdbx_seq_one_letter_code
_entity_poly.pdbx_strand_id
1 'polypeptide(L)'
;MYWNMSQQIAHHTVNGCNLSTGDMMASGTISGKSKDSYGSMLELSWGGKKDIILDGGYSRTFVEDFDTIFMRGYCLKNDIRVGFGEVKTKLLPSI
;
A
#
# COMPACT_ATOMS: atom_id res chain seq x y z
N MET A 1 1.52 -3.24 11.76
CA MET A 1 0.28 -2.47 12.04
C MET A 1 0.15 -2.27 13.54
N TYR A 2 -0.22 -1.06 13.97
CA TYR A 2 -0.41 -0.77 15.40
C TYR A 2 -1.78 -1.23 15.92
N TRP A 3 -2.82 -1.09 15.09
CA TRP A 3 -4.18 -1.59 15.34
C TRP A 3 -4.45 -2.86 14.54
N ASN A 4 -5.13 -3.83 15.13
CA ASN A 4 -5.57 -5.05 14.43
C ASN A 4 -6.97 -4.87 13.82
N MET A 5 -7.36 -5.80 12.94
CA MET A 5 -8.65 -5.74 12.22
C MET A 5 -9.85 -5.75 13.17
N SER A 6 -9.79 -6.53 14.26
CA SER A 6 -10.87 -6.59 15.25
C SER A 6 -11.08 -5.25 15.96
N GLN A 7 -9.99 -4.54 16.29
CA GLN A 7 -10.04 -3.20 16.88
C GLN A 7 -10.59 -2.16 15.91
N GLN A 8 -10.22 -2.24 14.63
CA GLN A 8 -10.73 -1.34 13.59
C GLN A 8 -12.26 -1.49 13.45
N ILE A 9 -12.76 -2.73 13.37
CA ILE A 9 -14.20 -3.01 13.28
C ILE A 9 -14.91 -2.55 14.55
N ALA A 10 -14.41 -2.94 15.73
CA ALA A 10 -15.03 -2.55 17.00
C ALA A 10 -15.14 -1.03 17.15
N HIS A 11 -14.11 -0.29 16.75
CA HIS A 11 -14.14 1.18 16.77
C HIS A 11 -15.10 1.76 15.73
N HIS A 12 -15.14 1.21 14.50
CA HIS A 12 -16.07 1.67 13.46
C HIS A 12 -17.54 1.56 13.92
N THR A 13 -17.89 0.46 14.60
CA THR A 13 -19.28 0.18 14.98
C THR A 13 -19.68 0.70 16.37
N VAL A 14 -18.77 1.33 17.12
CA VAL A 14 -19.01 1.69 18.53
C VAL A 14 -20.14 2.71 18.73
N ASN A 15 -20.41 3.54 17.71
CA ASN A 15 -21.44 4.58 17.75
C ASN A 15 -22.75 4.18 17.05
N GLY A 16 -22.92 2.89 16.69
CA GLY A 16 -24.09 2.39 16.00
C GLY A 16 -24.01 2.43 14.47
N CYS A 17 -22.87 2.79 13.89
CA CYS A 17 -22.64 2.62 12.45
C CYS A 17 -22.78 1.14 12.06
N ASN A 18 -23.64 0.85 11.08
CA ASN A 18 -23.90 -0.50 10.58
C ASN A 18 -22.90 -0.89 9.50
N LEU A 19 -22.50 -2.16 9.50
CA LEU A 19 -21.76 -2.78 8.39
C LEU A 19 -22.70 -3.66 7.56
N SER A 20 -22.39 -3.78 6.28
CA SER A 20 -23.11 -4.59 5.31
C SER A 20 -22.20 -5.63 4.66
N THR A 21 -22.79 -6.71 4.16
CA THR A 21 -22.05 -7.69 3.36
C THR A 21 -21.47 -7.02 2.12
N GLY A 22 -20.16 -7.19 1.92
CA GLY A 22 -19.44 -6.57 0.81
C GLY A 22 -18.74 -5.27 1.16
N ASP A 23 -18.94 -4.72 2.37
CA ASP A 23 -18.17 -3.56 2.83
C ASP A 23 -16.67 -3.88 2.86
N MET A 24 -15.88 -2.95 2.34
CA MET A 24 -14.41 -3.06 2.30
C MET A 24 -13.78 -2.12 3.31
N MET A 25 -12.90 -2.67 4.14
CA MET A 25 -12.20 -1.95 5.21
C MET A 25 -10.70 -2.01 4.93
N ALA A 26 -10.08 -0.86 4.66
CA ALA A 26 -8.66 -0.78 4.38
C ALA A 26 -7.83 -0.62 5.66
N SER A 27 -6.60 -1.14 5.65
CA SER A 27 -5.67 -1.03 6.78
C SER A 27 -5.15 0.38 7.04
N GLY A 28 -5.25 1.26 6.04
CA GLY A 28 -4.36 2.41 5.89
C GLY A 28 -3.01 2.02 5.27
N THR A 29 -2.18 3.00 4.93
CA THR A 29 -0.83 2.80 4.38
C THR A 29 0.02 1.96 5.33
N ILE A 30 0.65 0.90 4.82
CA ILE A 30 1.49 0.00 5.61
C ILE A 30 2.95 0.43 5.49
N SER A 31 3.46 1.12 6.51
CA SER A 31 4.87 1.54 6.61
C SER A 31 5.55 0.83 7.78
N GLY A 32 6.70 0.20 7.50
CA GLY A 32 7.58 -0.35 8.52
C GLY A 32 8.54 0.69 9.09
N LYS A 33 9.47 0.22 9.94
CA LYS A 33 10.42 1.10 10.63
C LYS A 33 11.59 1.54 9.74
N SER A 34 11.97 0.73 8.76
CA SER A 34 13.08 1.00 7.86
C SER A 34 12.60 1.78 6.63
N LYS A 35 13.47 2.61 6.06
CA LYS A 35 13.11 3.52 4.95
C LYS A 35 12.65 2.78 3.70
N ASP A 36 13.21 1.60 3.45
CA ASP A 36 12.84 0.70 2.36
C ASP A 36 11.51 -0.04 2.57
N SER A 37 10.89 0.14 3.75
CA SER A 37 9.59 -0.45 4.10
C SER A 37 8.45 0.56 4.20
N TYR A 38 8.65 1.80 3.72
CA TYR A 38 7.59 2.81 3.67
C TYR A 38 6.57 2.52 2.57
N GLY A 39 5.29 2.76 2.87
CA GLY A 39 4.17 2.35 2.03
C GLY A 39 3.70 3.37 1.00
N SER A 40 4.37 4.52 0.86
CA SER A 40 4.01 5.55 -0.13
C SER A 40 5.22 6.26 -0.71
N MET A 41 5.09 6.78 -1.94
CA MET A 41 6.12 7.61 -2.55
C MET A 41 6.31 8.94 -1.81
N LEU A 42 5.27 9.45 -1.13
CA LEU A 42 5.38 10.61 -0.25
C LEU A 42 6.41 10.38 0.86
N GLU A 43 6.33 9.23 1.53
CA GLU A 43 7.25 8.85 2.61
C GLU A 43 8.65 8.51 2.06
N LEU A 44 8.72 7.72 0.99
CA LEU A 44 9.97 7.29 0.36
C LEU A 44 10.79 8.49 -0.16
N SER A 45 10.13 9.43 -0.85
CA SER A 45 10.76 10.65 -1.37
C SER A 45 10.89 11.77 -0.35
N TRP A 46 10.34 11.57 0.86
CA TRP A 46 10.29 12.60 1.91
C TRP A 46 9.66 13.92 1.43
N GLY A 47 8.48 13.81 0.82
CA GLY A 47 7.80 14.96 0.22
C GLY A 47 8.53 15.52 -1.00
N GLY A 48 9.13 14.65 -1.82
CA GLY A 48 9.90 15.02 -3.00
C GLY A 48 11.27 15.64 -2.73
N LYS A 49 11.76 15.61 -1.48
CA LYS A 49 13.10 16.12 -1.12
C LYS A 49 14.22 15.12 -1.41
N LYS A 50 13.87 13.87 -1.68
CA LYS A 50 14.80 12.77 -1.96
C LYS A 50 14.30 11.99 -3.16
N ASP A 51 15.23 11.65 -4.04
CA ASP A 51 14.94 10.78 -5.17
C ASP A 51 14.86 9.32 -4.75
N ILE A 52 13.89 8.61 -5.32
CA ILE A 52 13.78 7.16 -5.32
C ILE A 52 14.51 6.68 -6.57
N ILE A 53 15.60 5.95 -6.41
CA ILE A 53 16.36 5.39 -7.53
C ILE A 53 15.74 4.06 -7.94
N LEU A 54 15.38 3.94 -9.21
CA LEU A 54 14.82 2.74 -9.82
C LEU A 54 15.89 1.97 -10.59
N ASP A 55 15.63 0.69 -10.84
CA ASP A 55 16.46 -0.13 -11.71
C ASP A 55 16.58 0.52 -13.10
N GLY A 56 17.79 0.48 -13.67
CA GLY A 56 18.08 1.13 -14.96
C GLY A 56 18.48 2.61 -14.87
N GLY A 57 18.62 3.17 -13.66
CA GLY A 57 19.16 4.51 -13.44
C GLY A 57 18.13 5.64 -13.50
N TYR A 58 16.84 5.31 -13.61
CA TYR A 58 15.75 6.27 -13.51
C TYR A 58 15.55 6.74 -12.07
N SER A 59 15.02 7.93 -11.88
CA SER A 59 14.60 8.43 -10.58
C SER A 59 13.14 8.88 -10.58
N ARG A 60 12.52 8.83 -9.40
CA ARG A 60 11.18 9.34 -9.13
C ARG A 60 11.12 10.04 -7.79
N THR A 61 10.24 11.02 -7.67
CA THR A 61 9.73 11.51 -6.39
C THR A 61 8.26 11.12 -6.19
N PHE A 62 7.48 11.17 -7.27
CA PHE A 62 6.10 10.72 -7.37
C PHE A 62 5.89 9.91 -8.66
N VAL A 63 4.69 9.35 -8.81
CA VAL A 63 4.29 8.62 -10.03
C VAL A 63 4.21 9.60 -11.19
N GLU A 64 4.80 9.24 -12.33
CA GLU A 64 4.73 10.00 -13.58
C GLU A 64 3.81 9.31 -14.60
N ASP A 65 3.40 10.04 -15.64
CA ASP A 65 2.58 9.49 -16.72
C ASP A 65 3.20 8.21 -17.29
N PHE A 66 2.35 7.22 -17.50
CA PHE A 66 2.69 5.89 -17.99
C PHE A 66 3.49 4.98 -17.03
N ASP A 67 3.82 5.44 -15.83
CA ASP A 67 4.31 4.55 -14.78
C ASP A 67 3.24 3.50 -14.44
N THR A 68 3.68 2.30 -14.07
CA THR A 68 2.79 1.20 -13.65
C THR A 68 3.17 0.75 -12.25
N ILE A 69 2.19 0.79 -11.34
CA ILE A 69 2.37 0.33 -9.95
C ILE A 69 1.87 -1.10 -9.83
N PHE A 70 2.68 -1.94 -9.18
CA PHE A 70 2.37 -3.33 -8.86
C PHE A 70 2.40 -3.52 -7.34
N MET A 71 1.33 -4.06 -6.77
CA MET A 71 1.30 -4.49 -5.38
C MET A 71 1.11 -6.00 -5.31
N ARG A 72 1.95 -6.66 -4.50
CA ARG A 72 1.96 -8.11 -4.30
C ARG A 72 2.16 -8.41 -2.83
N GLY A 73 1.52 -9.48 -2.35
CA GLY A 73 1.66 -9.94 -0.96
C GLY A 73 1.47 -11.45 -0.89
N TYR A 74 2.14 -12.08 0.08
CA TYR A 74 1.99 -13.50 0.36
C TYR A 74 2.37 -13.83 1.80
N CYS A 75 1.82 -14.93 2.31
CA CYS A 75 2.30 -15.61 3.51
C CYS A 75 3.11 -16.84 3.09
N LEU A 76 4.20 -17.11 3.82
CA LEU A 76 5.06 -18.28 3.61
C LEU A 76 5.18 -19.06 4.92
N LYS A 77 4.99 -20.37 4.86
CA LYS A 77 5.26 -21.30 5.96
C LYS A 77 5.94 -22.55 5.40
N ASN A 78 7.22 -22.75 5.76
CA ASN A 78 8.09 -23.73 5.10
C ASN A 78 8.07 -23.49 3.59
N ASP A 79 7.78 -24.53 2.79
CA ASP A 79 7.68 -24.43 1.33
C ASP A 79 6.26 -24.07 0.82
N ILE A 80 5.28 -23.87 1.72
CA ILE A 80 3.90 -23.55 1.34
C ILE A 80 3.73 -22.03 1.29
N ARG A 81 3.33 -21.53 0.12
CA ARG A 81 3.03 -20.12 -0.13
C ARG A 81 1.55 -19.91 -0.42
N VAL A 82 0.94 -18.93 0.27
CA VAL A 82 -0.42 -18.44 -0.01
C VAL A 82 -0.33 -16.98 -0.45
N GLY A 83 -0.63 -16.70 -1.71
CA GLY A 83 -0.50 -15.38 -2.32
C GLY A 83 -1.84 -14.69 -2.60
N PHE A 84 -1.80 -13.37 -2.70
CA PHE A 84 -2.95 -12.53 -3.07
C PHE A 84 -3.05 -12.24 -4.57
N GLY A 85 -2.12 -12.77 -5.39
CA GLY A 85 -1.97 -12.36 -6.79
C GLY A 85 -1.30 -11.00 -6.93
N GLU A 86 -1.70 -10.21 -7.94
CA GLU A 86 -1.22 -8.85 -8.13
C GLU A 86 -2.37 -7.84 -8.28
N VAL A 87 -2.14 -6.64 -7.73
CA VAL A 87 -2.90 -5.43 -8.09
C VAL A 87 -1.99 -4.59 -8.98
N LYS A 88 -2.44 -4.27 -10.18
CA LYS A 88 -1.64 -3.58 -11.21
C LYS A 88 -2.43 -2.44 -11.83
N THR A 89 -1.86 -1.24 -11.83
CA THR A 89 -2.48 -0.06 -12.43
C THR A 89 -1.44 0.80 -13.14
N LYS A 90 -1.75 1.24 -14.36
CA LYS A 90 -0.94 2.18 -15.14
C LYS A 90 -1.53 3.59 -15.03
N LEU A 91 -0.71 4.59 -14.73
CA LEU A 91 -1.13 5.99 -14.77
C LEU A 91 -1.21 6.45 -16.23
N LEU A 92 -2.32 7.09 -16.61
CA LEU A 92 -2.49 7.71 -17.91
C LEU A 92 -2.41 9.24 -17.76
N PRO A 93 -2.00 9.96 -18.83
CA PRO A 93 -2.02 11.42 -18.84
C PRO A 93 -3.41 11.98 -18.51
N SER A 94 -3.42 13.18 -17.93
CA SER A 94 -4.64 13.95 -17.73
C SER A 94 -5.32 14.28 -19.07
N ILE A 95 -6.65 14.42 -19.05
CA ILE A 95 -7.47 14.88 -20.18
C ILE A 95 -7.39 16.41 -20.30
#